data_AF-A0AAU1ZQF0-F1
#
_entry.id   AF-A0AAU1ZQF0-F1
#
_cell.length_a   1.000
_cell.length_b   1.000
_cell.length_c   1.000
_cell.angle_alpha   90.00
_cell.angle_beta   90.00
_cell.angle_gamma   90.00
#
_symmetry.space_group_name_H-M   'P 1'
#
loop_
_entity.id
_entity.type
_entity.pdbx_description
1 polymer ?
#
loop_
_entity_poly.entity_id
_entity_poly.type
_entity_poly.pdbx_seq_one_letter_code
_entity_poly.pdbx_strand_id
1 'polypeptide(L)'
;MTATTGTTRDPLRQEQIVQAAVVLLDEGGIENLTMRRVGSRLGITGAALYWHIKSRHELLLLAVDSVWGQAPLCLDDLPWRAAVLAMADNLRSMCVRHPWLLTAMTVRPLDGPARHRHDQHLLAVCQTAGLTRQDAEQTAQSIIAFAIGSALADTPSPYVSFGLQSILDGVEAGPAAHA
;
A
#
# COMPACT_ATOMS: atom_id res chain seq x y z
N MET A 1 42.63 -17.37 -14.33
CA MET A 1 42.58 -17.58 -12.86
C MET A 1 41.82 -16.39 -12.28
N THR A 2 40.71 -16.46 -11.56
CA THR A 2 39.71 -17.47 -11.18
C THR A 2 38.71 -16.68 -10.32
N ALA A 3 37.42 -16.77 -10.63
CA ALA A 3 36.25 -16.52 -9.77
C ALA A 3 36.16 -15.23 -8.92
N THR A 4 35.08 -14.48 -9.14
CA THR A 4 34.32 -13.90 -8.01
C THR A 4 32.88 -14.34 -8.16
N THR A 5 32.59 -15.44 -7.48
CA THR A 5 31.26 -15.94 -7.15
C THR A 5 30.54 -14.92 -6.27
N GLY A 6 29.45 -14.35 -6.78
CA GLY A 6 28.46 -13.60 -6.02
C GLY A 6 27.07 -14.20 -6.25
N THR A 7 26.88 -15.48 -5.89
CA THR A 7 25.56 -16.14 -5.91
C THR A 7 24.89 -15.93 -4.55
N THR A 8 24.47 -14.70 -4.31
CA THR A 8 23.65 -14.32 -3.15
C THR A 8 22.69 -13.25 -3.64
N ARG A 9 21.41 -13.32 -3.25
CA ARG A 9 20.36 -12.40 -3.69
C ARG A 9 20.84 -10.96 -3.53
N ASP A 10 21.27 -10.35 -4.63
CA ASP A 10 21.67 -8.94 -4.64
C ASP A 10 20.40 -8.11 -4.39
N PRO A 11 20.27 -7.42 -3.24
CA PRO A 11 19.07 -6.66 -2.90
C PRO A 11 18.78 -5.59 -3.95
N LEU A 12 19.83 -4.99 -4.53
CA LEU A 12 19.72 -3.98 -5.57
C LEU A 12 19.08 -4.56 -6.84
N ARG A 13 19.45 -5.79 -7.22
CA ARG A 13 18.82 -6.50 -8.35
C ARG A 13 17.35 -6.78 -8.08
N GLN A 14 17.01 -7.19 -6.86
CA GLN A 14 15.61 -7.44 -6.50
C GLN A 14 14.77 -6.17 -6.59
N GLU A 15 15.26 -5.05 -6.06
CA GLU A 15 14.61 -3.74 -6.15
C GLU A 15 14.39 -3.31 -7.61
N GLN A 16 15.40 -3.48 -8.47
CA GLN A 16 15.28 -3.20 -9.91
C GLN A 16 14.19 -4.06 -10.59
N ILE A 17 14.09 -5.34 -10.21
CA ILE A 17 13.06 -6.25 -10.71
C ILE A 17 11.66 -5.80 -10.27
N VAL A 18 11.52 -5.42 -9.00
CA VAL A 18 10.26 -4.92 -8.44
C VAL A 18 9.85 -3.61 -9.12
N GLN A 19 10.78 -2.66 -9.31
CA GLN A 19 10.49 -1.40 -9.98
C GLN A 19 10.06 -1.62 -11.44
N ALA A 20 10.72 -2.51 -12.18
CA ALA A 20 10.32 -2.86 -13.54
C ALA A 20 8.92 -3.49 -13.59
N ALA A 21 8.55 -4.26 -12.58
CA ALA A 21 7.21 -4.82 -12.45
C ALA A 21 6.15 -3.75 -12.18
N VAL A 22 6.40 -2.80 -11.26
CA VAL A 22 5.51 -1.67 -11.00
C VAL A 22 5.22 -0.89 -12.28
N VAL A 23 6.24 -0.59 -13.08
CA VAL A 23 6.03 0.13 -14.34
C VAL A 23 5.17 -0.66 -15.33
N LEU A 24 5.38 -1.98 -15.47
CA LEU A 24 4.53 -2.81 -16.34
C LEU A 24 3.08 -2.88 -15.85
N LEU A 25 2.89 -2.92 -14.53
CA LEU A 25 1.58 -2.91 -13.89
C LEU A 25 0.87 -1.56 -14.09
N ASP A 26 1.59 -0.45 -14.02
CA ASP A 26 1.05 0.88 -14.29
C ASP A 26 0.64 1.04 -15.77
N GLU A 27 1.43 0.47 -16.70
CA GLU A 27 1.19 0.58 -18.15
C GLU A 27 -0.01 -0.24 -18.65
N GLY A 28 -0.41 -1.33 -17.97
CA GLY A 28 -1.53 -2.15 -18.44
C GLY A 28 -2.03 -3.21 -17.47
N GLY A 29 -1.94 -2.92 -16.18
CA GLY A 29 -2.53 -3.73 -15.13
C GLY A 29 -1.87 -5.09 -14.92
N ILE A 30 -2.58 -5.94 -14.18
CA ILE A 30 -2.09 -7.25 -13.75
C ILE A 30 -1.71 -8.13 -14.96
N GLU A 31 -2.45 -8.07 -16.06
CA GLU A 31 -2.16 -8.88 -17.25
C GLU A 31 -0.85 -8.51 -17.93
N ASN A 32 -0.37 -7.27 -17.76
CA ASN A 32 0.93 -6.88 -18.28
C ASN A 32 2.11 -7.48 -17.52
N LEU A 33 1.91 -7.89 -16.27
CA LEU A 33 2.96 -8.47 -15.45
C LEU A 33 3.24 -9.91 -15.90
N THR A 34 4.32 -10.10 -16.66
CA THR A 34 4.82 -11.45 -16.99
C THR A 34 6.33 -11.50 -16.77
N MET A 35 6.84 -12.66 -16.33
CA MET A 35 8.29 -12.83 -16.11
C MET A 35 9.09 -12.56 -17.37
N ARG A 36 8.55 -12.89 -18.55
CA ARG A 36 9.18 -12.58 -19.84
C ARG A 36 9.31 -11.07 -20.05
N ARG A 37 8.23 -10.29 -19.84
CA ARG A 37 8.26 -8.83 -20.06
C ARG A 37 9.17 -8.12 -19.06
N VAL A 38 9.16 -8.55 -17.80
CA VAL A 38 10.08 -8.05 -16.77
C VAL A 38 11.53 -8.30 -17.19
N GLY A 39 11.83 -9.53 -17.66
CA GLY A 39 13.16 -9.91 -18.11
C GLY A 39 13.62 -9.09 -19.31
N SER A 40 12.74 -8.95 -20.32
CA SER A 40 12.98 -8.12 -21.49
C SER A 40 13.26 -6.66 -21.12
N ARG A 41 12.54 -6.08 -20.16
CA ARG A 41 12.74 -4.69 -19.71
C ARG A 41 14.11 -4.48 -19.03
N LEU A 42 14.62 -5.52 -18.38
CA LEU A 42 15.90 -5.52 -17.67
C LEU A 42 17.06 -6.11 -18.46
N GLY A 43 16.84 -6.55 -19.70
CA GLY A 43 17.86 -7.20 -20.53
C GLY A 43 18.33 -8.56 -19.98
N ILE A 44 17.50 -9.26 -19.20
CA ILE A 44 17.83 -10.58 -18.63
C ILE A 44 16.82 -11.65 -19.04
N THR A 45 17.24 -12.92 -18.97
CA THR A 45 16.35 -14.04 -19.28
C THR A 45 15.34 -14.28 -18.16
N GLY A 46 14.20 -14.88 -18.49
CA GLY A 46 13.23 -15.33 -17.48
C GLY A 46 13.86 -16.29 -16.46
N ALA A 47 14.77 -17.16 -16.91
CA ALA A 47 15.52 -18.06 -16.02
C ALA A 47 16.39 -17.29 -15.00
N ALA A 48 17.02 -16.17 -15.42
CA ALA A 48 17.78 -15.30 -14.53
C ALA A 48 16.89 -14.66 -13.45
N LEU A 49 15.67 -14.26 -13.79
CA LEU A 49 14.71 -13.69 -12.83
C LEU A 49 14.32 -14.66 -11.72
N TYR A 50 14.14 -15.95 -12.05
CA TYR A 50 13.73 -16.96 -11.07
C TYR A 50 14.75 -17.21 -9.95
N TRP A 51 16.01 -16.78 -10.13
CA TRP A 51 17.01 -16.79 -9.05
C TRP A 51 16.73 -15.74 -7.97
N HIS A 52 16.09 -14.64 -8.33
CA HIS A 52 15.75 -13.56 -7.41
C HIS A 52 14.33 -13.70 -6.87
N ILE A 53 13.38 -14.11 -7.73
CA ILE A 53 11.95 -14.15 -7.39
C ILE A 53 11.34 -15.46 -7.89
N LYS A 54 10.77 -16.25 -6.98
CA LYS A 54 10.34 -17.62 -7.23
C LYS A 54 9.11 -17.70 -8.12
N SER A 55 8.30 -16.65 -8.19
CA SER A 55 7.09 -16.65 -9.01
C SER A 55 6.61 -15.26 -9.40
N ARG A 56 5.77 -15.20 -10.45
CA ARG A 56 5.00 -13.99 -10.80
C ARG A 56 4.18 -13.48 -9.62
N HIS A 57 3.65 -14.38 -8.81
CA HIS A 57 2.84 -14.03 -7.64
C HIS A 57 3.68 -13.35 -6.56
N GLU A 58 4.85 -13.89 -6.24
CA GLU A 58 5.79 -13.24 -5.32
C GLU A 58 6.23 -11.87 -5.83
N LEU A 59 6.46 -11.74 -7.14
CA LEU A 59 6.75 -10.44 -7.76
C LEU A 59 5.60 -9.44 -7.58
N LEU A 60 4.35 -9.88 -7.73
CA LEU A 60 3.18 -9.03 -7.51
C LEU A 60 3.11 -8.56 -6.05
N LEU A 61 3.34 -9.44 -5.07
CA LEU A 61 3.34 -9.07 -3.65
C LEU A 61 4.47 -8.10 -3.30
N LEU A 62 5.66 -8.29 -3.88
CA LEU A 62 6.78 -7.36 -3.70
C LEU A 62 6.52 -6.00 -4.36
N ALA A 63 5.88 -5.97 -5.53
CA ALA A 63 5.45 -4.73 -6.19
C ALA A 63 4.40 -3.99 -5.36
N VAL A 64 3.41 -4.72 -4.84
CA VAL A 64 2.45 -4.21 -3.87
C VAL A 64 3.18 -3.56 -2.70
N ASP A 65 4.03 -4.31 -1.99
CA ASP A 65 4.69 -3.80 -0.78
C ASP A 65 5.61 -2.61 -1.06
N SER A 66 6.28 -2.61 -2.21
CA SER A 66 7.09 -1.47 -2.68
C SER A 66 6.28 -0.20 -2.86
N VAL A 67 5.08 -0.29 -3.45
CA VAL A 67 4.19 0.88 -3.63
C VAL A 67 3.65 1.37 -2.29
N TRP A 68 3.26 0.47 -1.37
CA TRP A 68 2.93 0.85 0.01
C TRP A 68 4.09 1.56 0.71
N GLY A 69 5.33 1.10 0.49
CA GLY A 69 6.52 1.70 1.08
C GLY A 69 6.84 3.12 0.59
N GLN A 70 6.29 3.53 -0.55
CA GLN A 70 6.45 4.87 -1.11
C GLN A 70 5.40 5.87 -0.58
N ALA A 71 4.26 5.38 -0.07
CA ALA A 71 3.24 6.24 0.50
C ALA A 71 3.77 6.89 1.81
N PRO A 72 3.73 8.23 1.94
CA PRO A 72 4.26 8.91 3.10
C PRO A 72 3.56 8.48 4.40
N LEU A 73 4.36 8.19 5.42
CA LEU A 73 3.91 7.80 6.76
C LEU A 73 4.11 8.89 7.81
N CYS A 74 5.25 9.61 7.78
CA CYS A 74 5.62 10.53 8.83
C CYS A 74 4.71 11.78 8.83
N LEU A 75 3.90 11.90 9.88
CA LEU A 75 2.95 12.99 10.12
C LEU A 75 2.98 13.42 11.59
N ASP A 76 4.12 13.20 12.25
CA ASP A 76 4.28 13.24 13.71
C ASP A 76 4.00 14.63 14.33
N ASP A 77 4.10 15.69 13.52
CA ASP A 77 3.82 17.07 13.95
C ASP A 77 2.34 17.48 13.80
N LEU A 78 1.50 16.61 13.25
CA LEU A 78 0.08 16.91 13.04
C LEU A 78 -0.79 16.44 14.22
N PRO A 79 -1.84 17.20 14.57
CA PRO A 79 -2.92 16.67 15.40
C PRO A 79 -3.49 15.38 14.80
N TRP A 80 -3.87 14.43 15.64
CA TRP A 80 -4.30 13.08 15.23
C TRP A 80 -5.31 13.09 14.08
N ARG A 81 -6.27 14.02 14.09
CA ARG A 81 -7.30 14.16 13.05
C ARG A 81 -6.70 14.54 11.70
N ALA A 82 -5.79 15.52 11.69
CA ALA A 82 -5.10 15.95 10.49
C ALA A 82 -4.15 14.86 9.95
N ALA A 83 -3.47 14.14 10.85
CA ALA A 83 -2.64 13.00 10.49
C ALA A 83 -3.47 11.90 9.81
N VAL A 84 -4.59 11.49 10.41
CA VAL A 84 -5.51 10.49 9.81
C VAL A 84 -5.98 10.90 8.41
N LEU A 85 -6.38 12.16 8.23
CA LEU A 85 -6.86 12.66 6.94
C LEU A 85 -5.76 12.63 5.88
N ALA A 86 -4.54 13.05 6.24
CA ALA A 86 -3.39 13.00 5.35
C ALA A 86 -3.01 11.55 4.99
N MET A 87 -3.06 10.61 5.95
CA MET A 87 -2.83 9.18 5.67
C MET A 87 -3.87 8.61 4.71
N ALA A 88 -5.16 8.92 4.93
CA ALA A 88 -6.23 8.48 4.05
C ALA A 88 -6.08 9.03 2.63
N ASP A 89 -5.70 10.30 2.48
CA ASP A 89 -5.45 10.91 1.16
C ASP A 89 -4.21 10.31 0.48
N ASN A 90 -3.14 10.02 1.23
CA ASN A 90 -1.95 9.33 0.71
C ASN A 90 -2.30 7.93 0.19
N LEU A 91 -3.06 7.15 0.96
CA LEU A 91 -3.51 5.81 0.55
C LEU A 91 -4.43 5.88 -0.68
N ARG A 92 -5.37 6.82 -0.70
CA ARG A 92 -6.24 7.04 -1.86
C ARG A 92 -5.42 7.42 -3.09
N SER A 93 -4.54 8.39 -2.97
CA SER A 93 -3.68 8.88 -4.07
C SER A 93 -2.79 7.77 -4.62
N MET A 94 -2.28 6.89 -3.76
CA MET A 94 -1.55 5.69 -4.16
C MET A 94 -2.44 4.75 -4.97
N CYS A 95 -3.66 4.43 -4.51
CA CYS A 95 -4.60 3.58 -5.25
C CYS A 95 -5.03 4.18 -6.60
N VAL A 96 -5.22 5.50 -6.67
CA VAL A 96 -5.53 6.21 -7.93
C VAL A 96 -4.36 6.17 -8.90
N ARG A 97 -3.13 6.35 -8.41
CA ARG A 97 -1.91 6.28 -9.23
C ARG A 97 -1.61 4.87 -9.73
N HIS A 98 -1.95 3.86 -8.92
CA HIS A 98 -1.69 2.46 -9.19
C HIS A 98 -2.99 1.62 -9.16
N PRO A 99 -3.92 1.77 -10.13
CA PRO A 99 -5.23 1.12 -10.09
C PRO A 99 -5.18 -0.40 -10.01
N TRP A 100 -4.09 -1.01 -10.49
CA TRP A 100 -3.84 -2.46 -10.41
C TRP A 100 -3.76 -2.97 -8.96
N LEU A 101 -3.49 -2.11 -7.99
CA LEU A 101 -3.55 -2.45 -6.56
C LEU A 101 -4.94 -2.98 -6.18
N LEU A 102 -5.99 -2.34 -6.68
CA LEU A 102 -7.37 -2.69 -6.37
C LEU A 102 -7.72 -4.08 -6.90
N THR A 103 -7.24 -4.41 -8.10
CA THR A 103 -7.37 -5.77 -8.65
C THR A 103 -6.49 -6.77 -7.89
N ALA A 104 -5.31 -6.38 -7.41
CA ALA A 104 -4.44 -7.28 -6.66
C ALA A 104 -5.07 -7.70 -5.32
N MET A 105 -5.81 -6.78 -4.69
CA MET A 105 -6.55 -7.02 -3.45
C MET A 105 -7.69 -8.05 -3.58
N THR A 106 -8.29 -8.20 -4.77
CA THR A 106 -9.37 -9.19 -4.97
C THR A 106 -8.84 -10.62 -5.10
N VAL A 107 -7.57 -10.78 -5.46
CA VAL A 107 -6.92 -12.09 -5.61
C VAL A 107 -6.52 -12.67 -4.26
N ARG A 108 -6.04 -11.83 -3.34
CA ARG A 108 -5.61 -12.25 -1.99
C ARG A 108 -5.49 -11.03 -1.06
N PRO A 109 -5.68 -11.21 0.26
CA PRO A 109 -5.22 -10.22 1.24
C PRO A 109 -3.76 -9.82 0.98
N LEU A 110 -3.53 -8.52 0.90
CA LEU A 110 -2.19 -7.98 0.73
C LEU A 110 -1.49 -7.98 2.09
N ASP A 111 -0.42 -8.76 2.18
CA ASP A 111 0.37 -8.92 3.38
C ASP A 111 1.84 -8.64 3.05
N GLY A 112 2.45 -7.73 3.79
CA GLY A 112 3.77 -7.19 3.50
C GLY A 112 4.25 -6.21 4.57
N PRO A 113 5.58 -6.08 4.77
CA PRO A 113 6.15 -5.27 5.84
C PRO A 113 5.84 -3.78 5.69
N ALA A 114 5.79 -3.22 4.48
CA ALA A 114 5.38 -1.83 4.29
C ALA A 114 3.90 -1.64 4.62
N ARG A 115 3.03 -2.57 4.18
CA ARG A 115 1.62 -2.54 4.56
C ARG A 115 1.43 -2.59 6.07
N HIS A 116 2.13 -3.49 6.75
CA HIS A 116 2.06 -3.61 8.20
C HIS A 116 2.50 -2.33 8.92
N ARG A 117 3.54 -1.65 8.41
CA ARG A 117 3.96 -0.34 8.94
C ARG A 117 2.87 0.73 8.81
N HIS A 118 2.11 0.73 7.71
CA HIS A 118 0.94 1.62 7.55
C HIS A 118 -0.14 1.33 8.58
N ASP A 119 -0.50 0.06 8.75
CA ASP A 119 -1.52 -0.35 9.72
C ASP A 119 -1.11 0.01 11.16
N GLN A 120 0.16 -0.24 11.52
CA GLN A 120 0.71 0.11 12.83
C GLN A 120 0.76 1.61 13.07
N HIS A 121 1.20 2.40 12.08
CA HIS A 121 1.30 3.84 12.22
C HIS A 121 -0.09 4.48 12.37
N LEU A 122 -1.07 4.05 11.56
CA LEU A 122 -2.43 4.57 11.67
C LEU A 122 -3.06 4.24 13.02
N LEU A 123 -2.85 3.01 13.53
CA LEU A 123 -3.26 2.64 14.88
C LEU A 123 -2.62 3.54 15.94
N ALA A 124 -1.31 3.79 15.84
CA ALA A 124 -0.60 4.66 16.78
C ALA A 124 -1.17 6.08 16.77
N VAL A 125 -1.46 6.64 15.58
CA VAL A 125 -2.13 7.94 15.45
C VAL A 125 -3.51 7.92 16.11
N CYS A 126 -4.34 6.91 15.84
CA CYS A 126 -5.67 6.79 16.47
C CYS A 126 -5.60 6.64 18.00
N GLN A 127 -4.57 6.01 18.56
CA GLN A 127 -4.37 5.91 20.01
C GLN A 127 -4.08 7.27 20.67
N THR A 128 -3.52 8.23 19.94
CA THR A 128 -3.33 9.60 20.45
C THR A 128 -4.63 10.39 20.60
N ALA A 129 -5.74 9.89 20.05
CA ALA A 129 -7.06 10.52 20.16
C ALA A 129 -7.80 10.24 21.49
N GLY A 130 -7.18 9.49 22.42
CA GLY A 130 -7.82 9.13 23.69
C GLY A 130 -8.82 7.97 23.60
N LEU A 131 -8.84 7.25 22.48
CA LEU A 131 -9.69 6.09 22.24
C LEU A 131 -9.23 4.86 23.04
N THR A 132 -10.16 3.93 23.30
CA THR A 132 -9.76 2.60 23.76
C THR A 132 -8.96 1.91 22.66
N ARG A 133 -8.14 0.91 23.03
CA ARG A 133 -7.35 0.16 22.04
C ARG A 133 -8.25 -0.46 20.96
N GLN A 134 -9.38 -1.03 21.36
CA GLN A 134 -10.33 -1.65 20.43
C GLN A 134 -10.95 -0.62 19.48
N ASP A 135 -11.34 0.54 19.98
CA ASP A 135 -11.91 1.61 19.14
C ASP A 135 -10.87 2.21 18.20
N ALA A 136 -9.61 2.34 18.64
CA ALA A 136 -8.51 2.78 17.80
C ALA A 136 -8.22 1.80 16.65
N GLU A 137 -8.22 0.48 16.94
CA GLU A 137 -8.08 -0.58 15.93
C GLU A 137 -9.22 -0.55 14.91
N GLN A 138 -10.47 -0.42 15.37
CA GLN A 138 -11.65 -0.33 14.51
C GLN A 138 -11.65 0.94 13.65
N THR A 139 -11.24 2.07 14.23
CA THR A 139 -11.15 3.37 13.55
C THR A 139 -10.10 3.29 12.43
N ALA A 140 -8.90 2.79 12.73
CA ALA A 140 -7.84 2.61 11.75
C ALA A 140 -8.27 1.72 10.57
N GLN A 141 -8.93 0.59 10.84
CA GLN A 141 -9.46 -0.29 9.79
C GLN A 141 -10.52 0.41 8.93
N SER A 142 -11.42 1.18 9.54
CA SER A 142 -12.49 1.90 8.84
C SER A 142 -11.92 2.98 7.92
N ILE A 143 -10.88 3.71 8.36
CA ILE A 143 -10.18 4.72 7.56
C ILE A 143 -9.53 4.09 6.33
N ILE A 144 -8.83 2.95 6.49
CA ILE A 144 -8.20 2.26 5.37
C ILE A 144 -9.26 1.76 4.38
N ALA A 145 -10.31 1.12 4.87
CA ALA A 145 -11.41 0.64 4.02
C ALA A 145 -12.07 1.79 3.25
N PHE A 146 -12.29 2.92 3.90
CA PHE A 146 -12.82 4.13 3.27
C PHE A 146 -11.88 4.67 2.19
N ALA A 147 -10.58 4.83 2.49
CA ALA A 147 -9.61 5.35 1.52
C ALA A 147 -9.56 4.49 0.25
N ILE A 148 -9.54 3.17 0.40
CA ILE A 148 -9.54 2.21 -0.70
C ILE A 148 -10.88 2.24 -1.47
N GLY A 149 -12.01 2.24 -0.76
CA GLY A 149 -13.35 2.34 -1.36
C GLY A 149 -13.56 3.64 -2.14
N SER A 150 -13.04 4.77 -1.62
CA SER A 150 -13.14 6.07 -2.27
C SER A 150 -12.32 6.16 -3.56
N ALA A 151 -11.20 5.43 -3.64
CA ALA A 151 -10.41 5.31 -4.86
C ALA A 151 -11.14 4.48 -5.93
N LEU A 152 -11.85 3.41 -5.53
CA LEU A 152 -12.67 2.60 -6.43
C LEU A 152 -13.84 3.37 -7.04
N ALA A 153 -14.48 4.24 -6.25
CA ALA A 153 -15.64 5.01 -6.68
C ALA A 153 -15.29 6.25 -7.51
N ASP A 154 -14.02 6.44 -7.90
CA ASP A 154 -13.47 7.65 -8.55
C ASP A 154 -14.00 8.95 -7.90
N THR A 155 -14.15 8.91 -6.57
CA THR A 155 -14.87 9.95 -5.86
C THR A 155 -14.01 11.22 -5.82
N PRO A 156 -14.54 12.39 -6.23
CA PRO A 156 -13.79 13.65 -6.16
C PRO A 156 -13.35 13.96 -4.73
N SER A 157 -12.12 14.48 -4.58
CA SER A 157 -11.48 14.78 -3.27
C SER A 157 -12.38 15.51 -2.24
N PRO A 158 -13.22 16.50 -2.63
CA PRO A 158 -14.10 17.18 -1.66
C PRO A 158 -15.08 16.25 -0.93
N TYR A 159 -15.59 15.21 -1.59
CA TYR A 159 -16.53 14.26 -1.00
C TYR A 159 -15.82 13.23 -0.10
N VAL A 160 -14.57 12.90 -0.42
CA VAL A 160 -13.71 12.02 0.39
C VAL A 160 -13.38 12.70 1.72
N SER A 161 -13.02 13.99 1.67
CA SER A 161 -12.75 14.79 2.86
C SER A 161 -13.98 14.88 3.76
N PHE A 162 -15.16 15.16 3.18
CA PHE A 162 -16.42 15.19 3.94
C PHE A 162 -16.75 13.85 4.61
N GLY A 163 -16.67 12.74 3.86
CA GLY A 163 -16.98 11.41 4.40
C GLY A 163 -16.05 11.00 5.55
N LEU A 164 -14.76 11.28 5.44
CA LEU A 164 -13.81 11.05 6.54
C LEU A 164 -14.14 11.94 7.75
N GLN A 165 -14.43 13.22 7.54
CA GLN A 165 -14.78 14.12 8.63
C GLN A 165 -16.02 13.62 9.38
N SER A 166 -17.05 13.14 8.67
CA SER A 166 -18.24 12.55 9.31
C SER A 166 -17.94 11.28 10.11
N ILE A 167 -17.03 10.42 9.63
CA ILE A 167 -16.57 9.25 10.39
C ILE A 167 -15.86 9.70 11.67
N LEU A 168 -14.98 10.70 11.57
CA LEU A 168 -14.20 11.22 12.69
C LEU A 168 -15.07 11.96 13.71
N ASP A 169 -16.10 12.67 13.27
CA ASP A 169 -17.08 13.32 14.15
C ASP A 169 -17.86 12.28 14.97
N GLY A 170 -18.19 11.14 14.37
CA GLY A 170 -18.81 10.01 15.07
C GLY A 170 -17.89 9.38 16.13
N VAL A 171 -16.58 9.35 15.87
CA VAL A 171 -15.57 8.88 16.84
C VAL A 171 -15.48 9.82 18.05
N GLU A 172 -15.51 11.15 17.83
CA GLU A 172 -15.46 12.16 18.90
C GLU A 172 -16.75 12.20 19.73
N ALA A 173 -17.91 11.95 19.12
CA ALA A 173 -19.19 11.92 19.82
C ALA A 173 -19.34 10.73 20.79
N GLY A 174 -18.56 9.66 20.58
CA GLY A 174 -18.62 8.42 21.35
C GLY A 174 -19.95 7.67 21.22
N PRO A 175 -20.02 6.40 21.67
CA PRO A 175 -21.24 5.58 21.58
C PRO A 175 -22.42 6.11 22.42
N ALA A 176 -22.23 7.15 23.23
CA ALA A 176 -23.26 7.73 24.11
C ALA A 176 -24.16 8.77 23.42
N ALA A 177 -23.83 9.24 22.21
CA ALA A 177 -24.59 10.29 21.53
C ALA A 177 -25.86 9.80 20.77
N HIS A 178 -26.14 8.49 20.82
CA HIS A 178 -27.31 7.87 20.18
C HIS A 178 -28.22 7.12 21.18
N ALA A 179 -28.15 7.46 22.47
CA ALA A 179 -29.09 7.01 23.49
C ALA A 179 -30.27 7.98 23.65
#